data_AF-A0A819LY47-F1
#
_entry.id   AF-A0A819LY47-F1
#
_cell.length_a   1.000
_cell.length_b   1.000
_cell.length_c   1.000
_cell.angle_alpha   90.00
_cell.angle_beta   90.00
_cell.angle_gamma   90.00
#
_symmetry.space_group_name_H-M   'P 1'
#
loop_
_entity.id
_entity.type
_entity.pdbx_description
1 polymer ?
#
loop_
_entity_poly.entity_id
_entity_poly.type
_entity_poly.pdbx_seq_one_letter_code
_entity_poly.pdbx_strand_id
1 'polypeptide(L)'
;ITPYASALECLMHYFREQQTICKKCCHVNYNHEAIQQCKLQKVDFIWVNRDLENFSWFLQLLNDFENEQLTYLETLRANNVTSKRYIDFHFYFTSLKSNNQGMIGYAPFDLAANIYQNVSNRDVLTKMRTKTILGRPQWSLLFAKFKAEHRRTSVFFTGKPVMGEDIKRWCDQYQFMYYHEPYF
;
A
#
# COMPACT_ATOMS: atom_id res chain seq x y z
N ILE A 1 -4.93 6.61 -11.07
CA ILE A 1 -5.20 5.68 -9.95
C ILE A 1 -5.93 4.43 -10.44
N THR A 2 -6.93 4.61 -11.31
CA THR A 2 -7.76 3.58 -11.95
C THR A 2 -7.02 2.39 -12.59
N PRO A 3 -5.89 2.54 -13.31
CA PRO A 3 -5.19 1.36 -13.87
C PRO A 3 -4.56 0.48 -12.79
N TYR A 4 -4.07 1.08 -11.71
CA TYR A 4 -3.53 0.32 -10.59
C TYR A 4 -4.64 -0.40 -9.83
N ALA A 5 -5.89 0.08 -9.87
CA ALA A 5 -7.01 -0.71 -9.37
C ALA A 5 -7.11 -2.05 -10.10
N SER A 6 -7.06 -2.05 -11.44
CA SER A 6 -7.10 -3.29 -12.23
C SER A 6 -5.90 -4.21 -11.97
N ALA A 7 -4.69 -3.64 -11.85
CA ALA A 7 -3.51 -4.44 -11.51
C ALA A 7 -3.62 -5.07 -10.11
N LEU A 8 -4.12 -4.31 -9.13
CA LEU A 8 -4.37 -4.80 -7.77
C LEU A 8 -5.48 -5.86 -7.76
N GLU A 9 -6.57 -5.65 -8.49
CA GLU A 9 -7.65 -6.65 -8.63
C GLU A 9 -7.13 -7.93 -9.27
N CYS A 10 -6.29 -7.84 -10.28
CA CYS A 10 -5.65 -9.00 -10.89
C CYS A 10 -4.80 -9.78 -9.88
N LEU A 11 -4.03 -9.07 -9.04
CA LEU A 11 -3.31 -9.69 -7.94
C LEU A 11 -4.28 -10.36 -6.94
N MET A 12 -5.33 -9.67 -6.50
CA MET A 12 -6.34 -10.26 -5.60
C MET A 12 -6.98 -11.51 -6.19
N HIS A 13 -7.34 -11.48 -7.47
CA HIS A 13 -7.94 -12.60 -8.15
C HIS A 13 -7.00 -13.81 -8.10
N TYR A 14 -5.72 -13.61 -8.39
CA TYR A 14 -4.71 -14.65 -8.27
C TYR A 14 -4.65 -15.24 -6.84
N PHE A 15 -4.68 -14.41 -5.79
CA PHE A 15 -4.71 -14.89 -4.40
C PHE A 15 -5.97 -15.71 -4.09
N ARG A 16 -7.13 -15.27 -4.58
CA ARG A 16 -8.41 -15.95 -4.39
C ARG A 16 -8.45 -17.29 -5.12
N GLU A 17 -7.81 -17.42 -6.29
CA GLU A 17 -7.66 -18.71 -6.99
C GLU A 17 -6.86 -19.73 -6.19
N GLN A 18 -5.94 -19.27 -5.32
CA GLN A 18 -5.17 -20.14 -4.44
C GLN A 18 -5.93 -20.52 -3.16
N GLN A 19 -7.16 -20.03 -2.96
CA GLN A 19 -7.98 -20.37 -1.80
C GLN A 19 -8.71 -21.70 -1.99
N THR A 20 -8.76 -22.47 -0.92
CA THR A 20 -9.59 -23.67 -0.81
C THR A 20 -10.44 -23.57 0.44
N ILE A 21 -11.75 -23.78 0.29
CA ILE A 21 -12.69 -23.72 1.41
C ILE A 21 -13.04 -25.14 1.83
N CYS A 22 -12.74 -25.48 3.09
CA CYS A 22 -13.13 -26.76 3.64
C CYS A 22 -14.66 -26.83 3.79
N LYS A 23 -15.30 -27.74 3.06
CA LYS A 23 -16.78 -27.92 3.08
C LYS A 23 -17.34 -28.35 4.44
N LYS A 24 -16.49 -28.82 5.37
CA LYS A 24 -16.92 -29.36 6.68
C LYS A 24 -16.92 -28.32 7.80
N CYS A 25 -15.92 -27.45 7.84
CA CYS A 25 -15.76 -26.44 8.89
C CYS A 25 -15.71 -25.00 8.38
N CYS A 26 -15.92 -24.81 7.07
CA CYS A 26 -15.83 -23.51 6.38
C CYS A 26 -14.49 -22.78 6.56
N HIS A 27 -13.44 -23.51 6.98
CA HIS A 27 -12.10 -22.94 7.11
C HIS A 27 -11.51 -22.65 5.73
N VAL A 28 -10.96 -21.44 5.56
CA VAL A 28 -10.29 -21.01 4.34
C VAL A 28 -8.81 -21.36 4.46
N ASN A 29 -8.28 -22.11 3.50
CA ASN A 29 -6.87 -22.44 3.39
C ASN A 29 -6.30 -21.90 2.09
N TYR A 30 -4.99 -21.68 2.03
CA TYR A 30 -4.31 -21.09 0.88
C TYR A 30 -3.18 -22.00 0.39
N ASN A 31 -3.04 -22.13 -0.91
CA ASN A 31 -1.87 -22.76 -1.51
C ASN A 31 -0.65 -21.82 -1.41
N HIS A 32 0.02 -21.87 -0.24
CA HIS A 32 1.16 -21.01 0.06
C HIS A 32 2.32 -21.22 -0.91
N GLU A 33 2.58 -22.46 -1.34
CA GLU A 33 3.69 -22.78 -2.25
C GLU A 33 3.49 -22.12 -3.62
N ALA A 34 2.28 -22.18 -4.18
CA ALA A 34 1.96 -21.51 -5.44
C ALA A 34 2.17 -19.99 -5.33
N ILE A 35 1.74 -19.38 -4.23
CA ILE A 35 1.92 -17.95 -3.98
C ILE A 35 3.42 -17.59 -3.89
N GLN A 36 4.23 -18.40 -3.21
CA GLN A 36 5.68 -18.17 -3.07
C GLN A 36 6.45 -18.34 -4.38
N GLN A 37 5.95 -19.15 -5.32
CA GLN A 37 6.57 -19.36 -6.64
C GLN A 37 6.36 -18.17 -7.59
N CYS A 38 5.53 -17.19 -7.23
CA CYS A 38 5.36 -15.98 -8.03
C CYS A 38 6.67 -15.20 -8.19
N LYS A 39 6.95 -14.72 -9.41
CA LYS A 39 8.11 -13.83 -9.65
C LYS A 39 7.98 -12.51 -8.88
N LEU A 40 6.74 -12.03 -8.71
CA LEU A 40 6.43 -10.86 -7.90
C LEU A 40 6.31 -11.26 -6.44
N GLN A 41 7.29 -10.87 -5.63
CA GLN A 41 7.39 -11.24 -4.22
C GLN A 41 6.80 -10.19 -3.28
N LYS A 42 6.84 -8.92 -3.68
CA LYS A 42 6.42 -7.78 -2.89
C LYS A 42 5.97 -6.63 -3.77
N VAL A 43 4.93 -5.94 -3.32
CA VAL A 43 4.40 -4.71 -3.91
C VAL A 43 4.34 -3.64 -2.82
N ASP A 44 4.94 -2.48 -3.08
CA ASP A 44 4.77 -1.28 -2.26
C ASP A 44 3.94 -0.27 -3.06
N PHE A 45 2.67 -0.11 -2.67
CA PHE A 45 1.75 0.79 -3.33
C PHE A 45 1.75 2.15 -2.62
N ILE A 46 2.34 3.15 -3.27
CA ILE A 46 2.43 4.51 -2.73
C ILE A 46 1.37 5.37 -3.41
N TRP A 47 0.45 5.91 -2.61
CA TRP A 47 -0.56 6.83 -3.10
C TRP A 47 -0.44 8.19 -2.42
N VAL A 48 -0.01 9.17 -3.21
CA VAL A 48 0.06 10.58 -2.80
C VAL A 48 -1.16 11.29 -3.33
N ASN A 49 -2.00 11.77 -2.42
CA ASN A 49 -3.25 12.44 -2.76
C ASN A 49 -3.37 13.82 -2.10
N ARG A 50 -4.17 14.70 -2.70
CA ARG A 50 -4.62 15.97 -2.14
C ARG A 50 -6.07 15.92 -1.70
N ASP A 51 -6.93 15.18 -2.40
CA ASP A 51 -8.37 15.18 -2.14
C ASP A 51 -8.90 13.74 -2.09
N LEU A 52 -9.48 13.36 -0.95
CA LEU A 52 -9.95 12.00 -0.71
C LEU A 52 -11.38 11.75 -1.22
N GLU A 53 -12.15 12.81 -1.48
CA GLU A 53 -13.58 12.72 -1.80
C GLU A 53 -13.85 11.96 -3.12
N ASN A 54 -12.97 12.09 -4.11
CA ASN A 54 -13.18 11.54 -5.45
C ASN A 54 -12.84 10.04 -5.59
N PHE A 55 -12.34 9.39 -4.54
CA PHE A 55 -11.76 8.03 -4.63
C PHE A 55 -12.21 7.08 -3.52
N SER A 56 -13.38 7.32 -2.92
CA SER A 56 -13.94 6.46 -1.87
C SER A 56 -14.11 5.01 -2.30
N TRP A 57 -14.55 4.76 -3.54
CA TRP A 57 -14.67 3.41 -4.11
C TRP A 57 -13.31 2.68 -4.15
N PHE A 58 -12.23 3.40 -4.43
CA PHE A 58 -10.89 2.82 -4.49
C PHE A 58 -10.38 2.48 -3.10
N LEU A 59 -10.68 3.31 -2.09
CA LEU A 59 -10.36 3.01 -0.69
C LEU A 59 -11.06 1.73 -0.19
N GLN A 60 -12.28 1.46 -0.63
CA GLN A 60 -12.98 0.22 -0.31
C GLN A 60 -12.22 -1.00 -0.86
N LEU A 61 -11.81 -0.95 -2.14
CA LEU A 61 -11.01 -2.00 -2.77
C LEU A 61 -9.70 -2.26 -2.03
N LEU A 62 -8.97 -1.21 -1.64
CA LEU A 62 -7.73 -1.35 -0.87
C LEU A 62 -7.98 -1.93 0.53
N ASN A 63 -9.07 -1.56 1.18
CA ASN A 63 -9.47 -2.12 2.47
C ASN A 63 -9.80 -3.62 2.36
N ASP A 64 -10.52 -4.04 1.32
CA ASP A 64 -10.84 -5.45 1.08
C ASP A 64 -9.56 -6.27 0.87
N PHE A 65 -8.64 -5.73 0.06
CA PHE A 65 -7.31 -6.30 -0.16
C PHE A 65 -6.53 -6.45 1.16
N GLU A 66 -6.51 -5.39 1.99
CA GLU A 66 -5.82 -5.41 3.28
C GLU A 66 -6.41 -6.49 4.22
N ASN A 67 -7.73 -6.62 4.28
CA ASN A 67 -8.39 -7.62 5.11
C ASN A 67 -8.14 -9.05 4.60
N GLU A 68 -8.23 -9.30 3.29
CA GLU A 68 -7.95 -10.62 2.70
C GLU A 68 -6.50 -11.07 2.94
N GLN A 69 -5.53 -10.17 2.75
CA GLN A 69 -4.13 -10.45 3.07
C GLN A 69 -3.95 -10.80 4.55
N LEU A 70 -4.65 -10.12 5.46
CA LEU A 70 -4.57 -10.41 6.89
C LEU A 70 -5.14 -11.79 7.21
N THR A 71 -6.29 -12.15 6.65
CA THR A 71 -6.85 -13.50 6.78
C THR A 71 -5.86 -14.55 6.28
N TYR A 72 -5.24 -14.33 5.13
CA TYR A 72 -4.18 -15.21 4.63
C TYR A 72 -3.03 -15.36 5.63
N LEU A 73 -2.47 -14.26 6.15
CA LEU A 73 -1.37 -14.33 7.12
C LEU A 73 -1.77 -14.99 8.44
N GLU A 74 -3.00 -14.79 8.90
CA GLU A 74 -3.55 -15.44 10.09
C GLU A 74 -3.68 -16.96 9.89
N THR A 75 -4.14 -17.42 8.72
CA THR A 75 -4.20 -18.86 8.39
C THR A 75 -2.82 -19.50 8.37
N LEU A 76 -1.82 -18.82 7.81
CA LEU A 76 -0.44 -19.31 7.82
C LEU A 76 0.12 -19.39 9.24
N ARG A 77 -0.13 -18.35 10.05
CA ARG A 77 0.30 -18.32 11.46
C ARG A 77 -0.32 -19.45 12.27
N ALA A 78 -1.60 -19.76 12.05
CA ALA A 78 -2.28 -20.89 12.69
C ALA A 78 -1.64 -22.24 12.31
N ASN A 79 -1.07 -22.34 11.12
CA ASN A 79 -0.34 -23.51 10.62
C ASN A 79 1.17 -23.47 10.92
N ASN A 80 1.63 -22.56 11.78
CA ASN A 80 3.06 -22.34 12.10
C ASN A 80 3.94 -21.99 10.89
N VAL A 81 3.34 -21.47 9.82
CA VAL A 81 4.05 -20.97 8.64
C VAL A 81 4.25 -19.46 8.79
N THR A 82 5.49 -19.00 8.68
CA THR A 82 5.81 -17.57 8.71
C THR A 82 5.88 -17.02 7.29
N SER A 83 5.03 -16.04 6.99
CA SER A 83 5.08 -15.30 5.73
C SER A 83 5.03 -13.80 5.98
N LYS A 84 5.60 -13.03 5.06
CA LYS A 84 5.51 -11.57 5.05
C LYS A 84 4.28 -11.12 4.25
N ARG A 85 3.90 -9.86 4.44
CA ARG A 85 2.91 -9.18 3.60
C ARG A 85 3.43 -9.07 2.16
N TYR A 86 2.60 -9.44 1.19
CA TYR A 86 2.91 -9.32 -0.23
C TYR A 86 2.61 -7.92 -0.78
N ILE A 87 1.70 -7.17 -0.16
CA ILE A 87 1.49 -5.75 -0.42
C ILE A 87 1.68 -4.94 0.85
N ASP A 88 2.29 -3.77 0.73
CA ASP A 88 2.13 -2.69 1.71
C ASP A 88 1.58 -1.43 1.03
N PHE A 89 0.61 -0.80 1.69
CA PHE A 89 0.03 0.47 1.27
C PHE A 89 0.73 1.62 1.99
N HIS A 90 1.03 2.70 1.28
CA HIS A 90 1.64 3.91 1.83
C HIS A 90 0.81 5.12 1.37
N PHE A 91 -0.07 5.61 2.25
CA PHE A 91 -0.95 6.74 1.95
C PHE A 91 -0.35 8.06 2.42
N TYR A 92 -0.32 9.05 1.52
CA TYR A 92 0.20 10.38 1.80
C TYR A 92 -0.82 11.44 1.45
N PHE A 93 -1.23 12.25 2.43
CA PHE A 93 -2.19 13.32 2.25
C PHE A 93 -1.52 14.69 2.26
N THR A 94 -1.54 15.39 1.13
CA THR A 94 -0.72 16.59 0.88
C THR A 94 -1.48 17.91 0.90
N SER A 95 -2.82 17.91 0.89
CA SER A 95 -3.63 19.15 0.84
C SER A 95 -3.55 19.98 2.12
N LEU A 96 -3.32 19.34 3.27
CA LEU A 96 -3.22 20.03 4.57
C LEU A 96 -1.92 20.82 4.78
N LYS A 97 -0.99 20.87 3.81
CA LYS A 97 0.29 21.61 3.94
C LYS A 97 0.37 22.87 3.05
N SER A 98 -0.71 23.25 2.36
CA SER A 98 -0.64 24.27 1.29
C SER A 98 -0.83 25.72 1.74
N ASN A 99 -1.18 25.98 3.00
CA ASN A 99 -1.34 27.35 3.48
C ASN A 99 -0.15 27.66 4.38
N ASN A 100 0.51 28.81 4.15
CA ASN A 100 1.68 29.32 4.88
C ASN A 100 1.42 29.58 6.38
N GLN A 101 1.01 28.55 7.11
CA GLN A 101 0.98 28.51 8.57
C GLN A 101 1.69 27.22 8.94
N GLY A 102 2.75 27.36 9.74
CA GLY A 102 3.67 26.29 10.07
C GLY A 102 2.98 25.05 10.65
N MET A 103 3.78 24.00 10.79
CA MET A 103 3.52 22.69 11.41
C MET A 103 2.61 22.67 12.67
N ILE A 104 2.36 23.82 13.29
CA ILE A 104 1.60 24.06 14.53
C ILE A 104 0.07 23.97 14.32
N GLY A 105 -0.45 24.27 13.12
CA GLY A 105 -1.91 24.32 12.89
C GLY A 105 -2.62 22.95 12.93
N TYR A 106 -1.90 21.86 12.65
CA TYR A 106 -2.49 20.54 12.43
C TYR A 106 -2.10 19.49 13.48
N ALA A 107 -1.23 19.85 14.44
CA ALA A 107 -0.90 18.99 15.57
C ALA A 107 -2.16 18.46 16.32
N PRO A 108 -3.25 19.23 16.47
CA PRO A 108 -4.49 18.71 17.05
C PRO A 108 -5.15 17.62 16.19
N PHE A 109 -5.15 17.77 14.86
CA PHE A 109 -5.71 16.77 13.96
C PHE A 109 -4.85 15.51 13.91
N ASP A 110 -3.52 15.67 13.82
CA ASP A 110 -2.58 14.54 13.88
C ASP A 110 -2.73 13.76 15.19
N LEU A 111 -2.88 14.47 16.31
CA LEU A 111 -3.13 13.87 17.62
C LEU A 111 -4.48 13.13 17.63
N ALA A 112 -5.56 13.75 17.16
CA ALA A 112 -6.87 13.13 17.09
C ALA A 112 -6.86 11.87 16.19
N ALA A 113 -6.18 11.93 15.04
CA ALA A 113 -6.00 10.81 14.14
C ALA A 113 -5.23 9.65 14.80
N ASN A 114 -4.15 9.97 15.53
CA ASN A 114 -3.39 8.98 16.29
C ASN A 114 -4.23 8.32 17.40
N ILE A 115 -4.97 9.12 18.17
CA ILE A 115 -5.85 8.61 19.24
C ILE A 115 -6.91 7.70 18.64
N TYR A 116 -7.60 8.15 17.58
CA TYR A 116 -8.62 7.35 16.92
C TYR A 116 -8.05 6.03 16.38
N GLN A 117 -6.87 6.05 15.77
CA GLN A 117 -6.23 4.82 15.29
C GLN A 117 -5.87 3.87 16.42
N ASN A 118 -5.36 4.38 17.55
CA ASN A 118 -5.05 3.54 18.71
C ASN A 118 -6.30 2.89 19.30
N VAL A 119 -7.44 3.58 19.27
CA VAL A 119 -8.71 3.07 19.83
C VAL A 119 -9.44 2.14 18.87
N SER A 120 -9.52 2.50 17.59
CA SER A 120 -10.30 1.76 16.58
C SER A 120 -9.48 0.78 15.76
N ASN A 121 -8.16 0.85 15.83
CA ASN A 121 -7.21 0.19 14.92
C ASN A 121 -7.46 0.53 13.44
N ARG A 122 -8.09 1.67 13.16
CA ARG A 122 -8.44 2.16 11.82
C ARG A 122 -8.02 3.62 11.65
N ASP A 123 -7.60 3.96 10.45
CA ASP A 123 -7.27 5.33 10.04
C ASP A 123 -8.55 6.18 9.94
N VAL A 124 -8.48 7.44 10.42
CA VAL A 124 -9.66 8.33 10.43
C VAL A 124 -10.15 8.61 9.02
N LEU A 125 -9.22 8.82 8.08
CA LEU A 125 -9.48 9.30 6.72
C LEU A 125 -9.90 8.17 5.78
N THR A 126 -9.20 7.04 5.83
CA THR A 126 -9.37 5.93 4.88
C THR A 126 -10.16 4.76 5.45
N LYS A 127 -10.31 4.68 6.79
CA LYS A 127 -10.86 3.52 7.51
C LYS A 127 -10.09 2.21 7.31
N MET A 128 -8.92 2.26 6.67
CA MET A 128 -7.99 1.13 6.58
C MET A 128 -7.22 0.96 7.88
N ARG A 129 -6.60 -0.20 8.11
CA ARG A 129 -5.65 -0.37 9.24
C ARG A 129 -4.34 0.38 8.97
N THR A 130 -3.95 0.49 7.71
CA THR A 130 -2.83 1.31 7.25
C THR A 130 -3.08 2.79 7.54
N LYS A 131 -2.11 3.44 8.21
CA LYS A 131 -2.18 4.85 8.58
C LYS A 131 -1.93 5.77 7.37
N THR A 132 -2.69 6.85 7.27
CA THR A 132 -2.38 7.96 6.36
C THR A 132 -1.32 8.89 6.97
N ILE A 133 -0.24 9.15 6.21
CA ILE A 133 0.83 10.06 6.60
C ILE A 133 0.52 11.48 6.06
N LEU A 134 0.57 12.49 6.93
CA LEU A 134 0.37 13.87 6.50
C LEU A 134 1.63 14.47 5.87
N GLY A 135 1.47 14.96 4.63
CA GLY A 135 2.50 15.60 3.84
C GLY A 135 3.08 14.75 2.73
N ARG A 136 4.22 15.21 2.22
CA ARG A 136 4.90 14.55 1.10
C ARG A 136 5.70 13.34 1.59
N PRO A 137 5.84 12.29 0.77
CA PRO A 137 6.71 11.17 1.07
C PRO A 137 8.16 11.60 1.27
N GLN A 138 8.83 11.02 2.26
CA GLN A 138 10.27 11.12 2.40
C GLN A 138 10.92 10.04 1.53
N TRP A 139 11.14 10.36 0.25
CA TRP A 139 11.64 9.41 -0.73
C TRP A 139 12.97 8.74 -0.32
N SER A 140 13.87 9.47 0.33
CA SER A 140 15.13 8.92 0.84
C SER A 140 14.92 7.71 1.76
N LEU A 141 13.99 7.81 2.71
CA LEU A 141 13.69 6.75 3.66
C LEU A 141 12.99 5.57 2.99
N LEU A 142 12.03 5.84 2.12
CA LEU A 142 11.30 4.79 1.39
C LEU A 142 12.24 3.99 0.49
N PHE A 143 13.03 4.66 -0.34
CA PHE A 143 13.94 3.99 -1.27
C PHE A 143 15.04 3.21 -0.54
N ALA A 144 15.58 3.75 0.56
CA ALA A 144 16.52 3.02 1.43
C ALA A 144 15.90 1.74 2.00
N LYS A 145 14.65 1.83 2.49
CA LYS A 145 13.90 0.67 2.97
C LYS A 145 13.71 -0.36 1.86
N PHE A 146 13.22 0.05 0.68
CA PHE A 146 12.96 -0.87 -0.44
C PHE A 146 14.24 -1.57 -0.91
N LYS A 147 15.37 -0.85 -0.94
CA LYS A 147 16.66 -1.43 -1.32
C LYS A 147 17.15 -2.46 -0.30
N ALA A 148 16.90 -2.24 0.98
CA ALA A 148 17.25 -3.17 2.05
C ALA A 148 16.39 -4.44 2.01
N GLU A 149 15.12 -4.32 1.61
CA GLU A 149 14.18 -5.44 1.53
C GLU A 149 14.39 -6.30 0.28
N HIS A 150 14.63 -5.68 -0.89
CA HIS A 150 14.73 -6.37 -2.16
C HIS A 150 15.89 -5.85 -3.04
N ARG A 151 16.66 -6.78 -3.61
CA ARG A 151 17.81 -6.45 -4.48
C ARG A 151 17.39 -5.91 -5.85
N ARG A 152 16.32 -6.46 -6.42
CA ARG A 152 15.78 -6.10 -7.74
C ARG A 152 14.40 -5.47 -7.55
N THR A 153 14.30 -4.19 -7.91
CA THR A 153 13.07 -3.40 -7.73
C THR A 153 12.78 -2.65 -9.02
N SER A 154 11.51 -2.73 -9.44
CA SER A 154 10.95 -1.95 -10.54
C SER A 154 9.96 -0.94 -9.96
N VAL A 155 10.05 0.31 -10.39
CA VAL A 155 9.17 1.41 -9.99
C VAL A 155 8.31 1.79 -11.18
N PHE A 156 7.00 1.66 -11.02
CA PHE A 156 6.00 2.11 -11.99
C PHE A 156 5.40 3.40 -11.45
N PHE A 157 5.44 4.47 -12.24
CA PHE A 157 4.96 5.79 -11.84
C PHE A 157 3.92 6.32 -12.80
N THR A 158 2.80 6.79 -12.24
CA THR A 158 1.82 7.62 -12.94
C THR A 158 1.49 8.84 -12.08
N GLY A 159 1.44 10.03 -12.68
CA GLY A 159 1.16 11.26 -11.95
C GLY A 159 1.78 12.50 -12.60
N LYS A 160 1.95 13.56 -11.79
CA LYS A 160 2.48 14.83 -12.29
C LYS A 160 3.94 14.69 -12.75
N PRO A 161 4.33 15.23 -13.92
CA PRO A 161 5.68 15.10 -14.47
C PRO A 161 6.80 15.49 -13.50
N VAL A 162 6.61 16.60 -12.76
CA VAL A 162 7.58 17.07 -11.76
C VAL A 162 7.89 16.00 -10.70
N MET A 163 6.87 15.29 -10.22
CA MET A 163 7.07 14.19 -9.26
C MET A 163 7.72 12.98 -9.94
N GLY A 164 7.40 12.74 -11.21
CA GLY A 164 8.02 11.68 -12.00
C GLY A 164 9.53 11.87 -12.17
N GLU A 165 9.98 13.10 -12.45
CA GLU A 165 11.40 13.44 -12.53
C GLU A 165 12.11 13.22 -11.19
N ASP A 166 11.51 13.65 -10.08
CA ASP A 166 12.05 13.41 -8.74
C ASP A 166 12.19 11.91 -8.46
N ILE A 167 11.14 11.13 -8.71
CA ILE A 167 11.14 9.68 -8.50
C ILE A 167 12.17 8.99 -9.40
N LYS A 168 12.32 9.43 -10.65
CA LYS A 168 13.32 8.90 -11.58
C LYS A 168 14.73 9.11 -11.03
N ARG A 169 15.06 10.30 -10.51
CA ARG A 169 16.37 10.56 -9.87
C ARG A 169 16.63 9.62 -8.69
N TRP A 170 15.63 9.37 -7.86
CA TRP A 170 15.73 8.39 -6.77
C TRP A 170 15.93 6.96 -7.28
N CYS A 171 15.27 6.57 -8.37
CA CYS A 171 15.48 5.27 -9.00
C CYS A 171 16.92 5.12 -9.50
N ASP A 172 17.46 6.15 -10.17
CA ASP A 172 18.84 6.14 -10.67
C ASP A 172 19.85 6.00 -9.52
N GLN A 173 19.65 6.73 -8.41
CA GLN A 173 20.50 6.65 -7.22
C GLN A 173 20.50 5.26 -6.57
N TYR A 174 19.35 4.59 -6.50
CA TYR A 174 19.20 3.26 -5.88
C TYR A 174 19.31 2.10 -6.87
N GLN A 175 19.58 2.39 -8.15
CA GLN A 175 19.64 1.43 -9.26
C GLN A 175 18.35 0.60 -9.40
N PHE A 176 17.21 1.28 -9.31
CA PHE A 176 15.90 0.69 -9.59
C PHE A 176 15.52 0.91 -11.05
N MET A 177 14.79 -0.04 -11.63
CA MET A 177 14.25 0.12 -12.98
C MET A 177 13.05 1.05 -12.92
N TYR A 178 13.10 2.17 -13.64
CA TYR A 178 12.03 3.16 -13.67
C TYR A 178 11.19 3.03 -14.95
N TYR A 179 9.88 2.93 -14.76
CA TYR A 179 8.88 2.90 -15.83
C TYR A 179 7.92 4.07 -15.61
N HIS A 180 7.95 5.04 -16.53
CA HIS A 180 6.96 6.09 -16.57
C HIS A 180 5.75 5.58 -17.34
N GLU A 181 4.57 5.63 -16.75
CA GLU A 181 3.29 5.29 -17.38
C GLU A 181 2.59 6.61 -17.71
N PRO A 182 2.77 7.14 -18.95
CA PRO A 182 2.49 8.53 -19.24
C PRO A 182 1.00 8.85 -19.32
N TYR A 183 0.14 7.84 -19.47
CA TYR A 183 -1.28 8.06 -19.67
C TYR A 183 -2.08 6.88 -19.12
N PHE A 184 -2.78 7.15 -18.03
CA PHE A 184 -4.11 6.63 -17.71
C PHE A 184 -4.88 7.71 -16.95
#